data_AF-A0A2H5YRI7-F1
#
_entry.id   AF-A0A2H5YRI7-F1
#
_cell.length_a   1.000
_cell.length_b   1.000
_cell.length_c   1.000
_cell.angle_alpha   90.00
_cell.angle_beta   90.00
_cell.angle_gamma   90.00
#
_symmetry.space_group_name_H-M   'P 1'
#
loop_
_entity.id
_entity.type
_entity.pdbx_description
1 polymer ?
#
loop_
_entity_poly.entity_id
_entity_poly.type
_entity_poly.pdbx_seq_one_letter_code
_entity_poly.pdbx_strand_id
1 'polypeptide(L)' 'MRDPWVTNEIERRLASLRDRFPDRFSEAQWEEIHEDLEQLAQAAATLRRRALGNADEPDFIFVP' A
#
# COMPACT_ATOMS: atom_id res chain seq x y z
N MET A 1 12.56 -2.37 -11.29
CA MET A 1 13.01 -3.42 -10.34
C MET A 1 12.07 -3.34 -9.15
N ARG A 2 11.29 -4.39 -8.87
CA ARG A 2 10.34 -4.40 -7.74
C ARG A 2 11.12 -4.39 -6.43
N ASP A 3 10.67 -3.63 -5.44
CA ASP A 3 11.26 -3.63 -4.10
C ASP A 3 10.85 -4.93 -3.38
N PRO A 4 11.79 -5.87 -3.08
CA PRO A 4 11.47 -7.15 -2.48
C PRO A 4 10.79 -7.02 -1.11
N TRP A 5 11.07 -5.94 -0.38
CA TRP A 5 10.52 -5.72 0.95
C TRP A 5 9.03 -5.37 0.89
N VAL A 6 8.65 -4.56 -0.10
CA VAL A 6 7.25 -4.16 -0.32
C VAL A 6 6.41 -5.36 -0.75
N THR A 7 6.90 -6.17 -1.68
CA THR A 7 6.20 -7.39 -2.12
C THR A 7 5.99 -8.36 -0.96
N ASN A 8 7.02 -8.59 -0.14
CA ASN A 8 6.90 -9.47 1.04
C ASN A 8 5.89 -8.96 2.08
N GLU A 9 5.76 -7.65 2.26
CA GLU A 9 4.78 -7.08 3.19
C GLU A 9 3.34 -7.22 2.68
N ILE A 10 3.11 -7.02 1.39
CA ILE A 10 1.78 -7.20 0.76
C ILE A 10 1.32 -8.65 0.94
N GLU A 11 2.17 -9.62 0.61
CA GLU A 11 1.86 -11.05 0.78
C GLU A 11 1.51 -11.40 2.23
N ARG A 12 2.30 -10.89 3.18
CA ARG A 12 2.06 -11.12 4.62
C ARG A 12 0.70 -10.58 5.07
N ARG A 13 0.32 -9.39 4.60
CA ARG A 13 -0.95 -8.74 4.95
C ARG A 13 -2.14 -9.43 4.29
N LEU A 14 -2.01 -9.84 3.03
CA LEU A 14 -3.02 -10.62 2.32
C LEU A 14 -3.24 -11.99 2.96
N ALA A 15 -2.17 -12.69 3.35
CA ALA A 15 -2.29 -13.96 4.06
C ALA A 15 -3.06 -13.80 5.39
N SER A 16 -2.79 -12.73 6.14
CA SER A 16 -3.54 -12.43 7.37
C SER A 16 -5.01 -12.09 7.11
N LEU A 17 -5.33 -11.41 6.01
CA LEU A 17 -6.71 -11.09 5.63
C LEU A 17 -7.47 -12.35 5.19
N ARG A 18 -6.82 -13.23 4.42
CA ARG A 18 -7.38 -14.53 4.01
C ARG A 18 -7.64 -15.46 5.20
N ASP A 19 -6.71 -15.52 6.15
CA ASP A 19 -6.89 -16.31 7.37
C ASP A 19 -8.07 -15.82 8.22
N ARG A 20 -8.22 -14.49 8.31
CA ARG A 20 -9.28 -13.88 9.12
C ARG A 20 -10.65 -13.87 8.44
N PHE A 21 -10.68 -13.86 7.11
CA PHE A 21 -11.91 -13.74 6.30
C PHE A 21 -11.86 -14.63 5.05
N PRO A 22 -11.84 -15.96 5.21
CA PRO A 22 -11.57 -16.89 4.11
C PRO A 22 -12.65 -16.92 3.01
N ASP A 23 -13.88 -16.54 3.35
CA ASP A 23 -15.09 -16.66 2.54
C ASP A 23 -15.69 -15.30 2.14
N ARG A 24 -15.02 -14.20 2.48
CA ARG A 24 -15.46 -12.83 2.20
C ARG A 24 -15.24 -12.38 0.77
N PHE A 25 -14.24 -12.94 0.10
CA PHE A 25 -13.81 -12.55 -1.24
C PHE A 25 -13.62 -13.80 -2.10
N SER A 26 -14.02 -13.69 -3.36
CA SER A 26 -13.69 -14.71 -4.37
C SER A 26 -12.20 -14.65 -4.71
N GLU A 27 -11.67 -15.70 -5.34
CA GLU A 27 -10.29 -15.70 -5.83
C GLU A 27 -10.01 -14.54 -6.80
N ALA A 28 -10.97 -14.20 -7.67
CA ALA A 28 -10.83 -13.05 -8.58
C ALA A 28 -10.71 -11.73 -7.81
N GLN A 29 -11.48 -11.56 -6.73
CA GLN A 29 -11.39 -10.37 -5.89
C GLN A 29 -10.08 -10.31 -5.10
N TRP A 30 -9.51 -11.45 -4.71
CA TRP A 30 -8.19 -11.48 -4.07
C TRP A 30 -7.08 -11.03 -5.01
N GLU A 31 -7.14 -11.44 -6.28
CA GLU A 31 -6.21 -10.96 -7.31
C GLU A 31 -6.37 -9.45 -7.53
N GLU A 32 -7.60 -8.94 -7.64
CA GLU A 32 -7.86 -7.50 -7.75
C GLU A 32 -7.27 -6.71 -6.57
N ILE A 33 -7.48 -7.18 -5.33
CA ILE A 33 -6.92 -6.53 -4.14
C ILE A 33 -5.39 -6.56 -4.16
N HIS A 34 -4.78 -7.64 -4.64
CA HIS A 34 -3.32 -7.75 -4.77
C HIS A 34 -2.77 -6.70 -5.74
N GLU A 35 -3.36 -6.61 -6.94
CA GLU A 35 -2.98 -5.63 -7.96
C GLU A 35 -3.13 -4.19 -7.45
N ASP A 36 -4.23 -3.88 -6.76
CA ASP A 36 -4.47 -2.56 -6.17
C ASP A 36 -3.40 -2.20 -5.12
N LEU A 37 -3.02 -3.14 -4.26
CA LEU A 37 -1.98 -2.94 -3.26
C LEU A 37 -0.60 -2.73 -3.90
N GLU A 38 -0.27 -3.46 -4.97
CA GLU A 38 0.96 -3.25 -5.73
C GLU A 38 1.00 -1.83 -6.33
N GLN A 39 -0.10 -1.38 -6.94
CA GLN A 39 -0.21 -0.04 -7.51
C GLN A 39 -0.04 1.05 -6.45
N LEU A 40 -0.71 0.92 -5.30
CA LEU A 40 -0.58 1.86 -4.19
C LEU A 40 0.84 1.93 -3.65
N ALA A 41 1.50 0.78 -3.48
CA ALA A 41 2.85 0.74 -2.97
C ALA A 41 3.85 1.37 -3.96
N GLN A 42 3.66 1.14 -5.26
CA GLN A 42 4.44 1.78 -6.32
C GLN A 42 4.21 3.30 -6.37
N ALA A 43 2.98 3.76 -6.19
CA ALA A 43 2.66 5.18 -6.09
C ALA A 43 3.33 5.81 -4.86
N ALA A 44 3.24 5.18 -3.70
CA ALA A 44 3.89 5.62 -2.47
C ALA A 44 5.42 5.68 -2.60
N ALA A 45 6.04 4.66 -3.20
CA ALA A 45 7.47 4.66 -3.50
C ALA A 45 7.86 5.80 -4.45
N THR A 46 6.99 6.13 -5.41
CA THR A 46 7.19 7.26 -6.32
C THR A 46 7.09 8.59 -5.60
N LEU A 47 6.13 8.75 -4.68
CA LEU A 47 6.02 9.95 -3.83
C LEU A 47 7.26 10.14 -2.95
N ARG A 48 7.74 9.08 -2.29
CA ARG A 48 8.95 9.13 -1.43
C ARG A 48 10.23 9.50 -2.17
N ARG A 49 10.28 9.31 -3.50
CA ARG A 49 11.43 9.70 -4.32
C ARG A 49 11.49 11.20 -4.59
N ARG A 50 10.41 11.95 -4.35
CA ARG A 50 10.45 13.41 -4.45
C ARG A 50 11.18 13.95 -3.22
N ALA A 51 12.21 14.76 -3.48
CA ALA A 51 12.88 15.49 -2.41
C ALA A 51 11.87 16.46 -1.79
N LEU A 52 11.63 16.31 -0.49
CA LEU A 52 10.85 17.29 0.27
C LEU A 52 11.76 18.51 0.50
N GLY A 53 11.25 19.70 0.22
CA GLY A 53 11.91 20.93 0.67
C GLY A 53 11.78 21.06 2.18
N ASN A 54 12.75 21.70 2.85
CA ASN A 54 12.77 21.92 4.31
C ASN A 54 11.64 22.83 4.86
N ALA A 55 10.49 22.89 4.18
CA ALA A 55 9.28 23.61 4.58
C ALA A 55 7.99 22.97 4.05
N ASP A 56 8.02 21.71 3.55
CA ASP A 56 6.80 20.97 3.19
C ASP A 56 6.10 20.45 4.46
N GLU A 57 5.71 21.38 5.35
CA GLU A 57 4.67 21.10 6.34
C GLU A 57 3.41 20.63 5.59
N PRO A 58 2.61 19.70 6.14
CA PRO A 58 1.33 19.37 5.53
C PRO A 58 0.51 20.66 5.38
N ASP A 59 -0.07 20.91 4.20
CA ASP A 59 -0.88 22.11 3.87
C ASP A 59 -2.07 22.36 4.82
N PHE A 60 -2.30 21.49 5.81
CA PHE A 60 -3.31 21.63 6.85
C PHE A 60 -2.65 21.81 8.22
N ILE A 61 -2.62 23.05 8.69
CA ILE A 61 -2.56 23.35 10.12
C ILE A 61 -3.96 23.06 10.67
N PHE A 62 -4.09 22.05 11.54
CA PHE A 62 -5.33 21.86 12.30
C PHE A 62 -5.58 23.11 13.15
N VAL A 63 -6.54 23.94 12.74
CA VAL A 63 -6.99 25.10 13.52
C VAL A 63 -7.87 24.58 14.66
N PRO A 64 -7.63 24.98 15.93
CA PRO A 64 -8.37 24.47 17.09
C PRO A 64 -9.88 24.68 17.04
#